data_AF-A0A914DVH0-F1
#
_entry.id   AF-A0A914DVH0-F1
#
_cell.length_a   1.000
_cell.length_b   1.000
_cell.length_c   1.000
_cell.angle_alpha   90.00
_cell.angle_beta   90.00
_cell.angle_gamma   90.00
#
_symmetry.space_group_name_H-M   'P 1'
#
loop_
_entity.id
_entity.type
_entity.pdbx_description
1 polymer ?
#
loop_
_entity_poly.entity_id
_entity_poly.type
_entity_poly.pdbx_seq_one_letter_code
_entity_poly.pdbx_strand_id
1 'polypeptide(L)'
;MFGRLMTMGISDDGLTPEELERIQSEEDLEAVFNSQKRARDFEENNNIEKGLEQIAGPSILSNYLENDLKAAVVEENDEELTDYSLLVERLIQKEREGARLAQKKQAKKMLESSNKRFQPVLPGSSVVIPVPSFDRAKGDFRNVMGTVMTEEGGFYQIGTSQGILPQMFTRNQFEPTATNFLSPDQVPDKKTTLRTTAIGASPIGGQGFFHCNCLTGCENDRCKCRRNKRVCNSKCHGSKSCKNSDNQ
;
A
#
# COMPACT_ATOMS: atom_id res chain seq x y z
N MET A 1 35.00 22.35 -0.07
CA MET A 1 35.74 23.56 0.37
C MET A 1 36.29 23.27 1.75
N PHE A 2 37.61 23.31 1.92
CA PHE A 2 38.23 23.16 3.23
C PHE A 2 38.07 24.48 4.00
N GLY A 3 37.52 24.40 5.20
CA GLY A 3 37.43 25.52 6.13
C GLY A 3 37.12 24.99 7.52
N ARG A 4 37.97 25.28 8.50
CA ARG A 4 37.68 25.01 9.92
C ARG A 4 36.50 25.89 10.35
N LEU A 5 35.61 25.35 11.16
CA LEU A 5 34.55 26.13 11.81
C LEU A 5 35.19 27.23 12.68
N MET A 6 34.62 28.44 12.64
CA MET A 6 35.05 29.56 13.48
C MET A 6 34.91 29.17 14.95
N THR A 7 35.96 29.38 15.73
CA THR A 7 35.90 29.30 17.19
C THR A 7 35.42 30.65 17.72
N MET A 8 34.23 30.69 18.28
CA MET A 8 33.69 31.87 18.95
C MET A 8 34.33 32.03 20.32
N GLY A 9 34.62 33.27 20.72
CA GLY A 9 35.10 33.59 22.05
C GLY A 9 33.95 33.63 23.04
N ILE A 10 34.26 33.46 24.34
CA ILE A 10 33.29 33.43 25.45
C ILE A 10 32.41 34.71 25.48
N SER A 11 32.91 35.81 24.93
CA SER A 11 32.20 37.09 24.81
C SER A 11 30.97 37.06 23.88
N ASP A 12 30.88 36.08 22.98
CA ASP A 12 29.83 36.04 21.94
C ASP A 12 28.70 35.04 22.23
N ASP A 13 28.75 34.31 23.35
CA ASP A 13 27.83 33.19 23.69
C ASP A 13 26.56 33.61 24.46
N GLY A 14 26.08 34.85 24.29
CA GLY A 14 24.77 35.27 24.82
C GLY A 14 24.69 35.38 26.35
N LEU A 15 25.83 35.38 27.05
CA LEU A 15 25.92 35.69 28.47
C LEU A 15 25.76 37.20 28.68
N THR A 16 24.95 37.59 29.66
CA THR A 16 24.78 39.00 30.01
C THR A 16 26.04 39.53 30.71
N PRO A 17 26.35 40.84 30.61
CA PRO A 17 27.54 41.42 31.25
C PRO A 17 27.62 41.15 32.77
N GLU A 18 26.48 41.04 33.44
CA GLU A 18 26.38 40.76 34.88
C GLU A 18 26.70 39.29 35.25
N GLU A 19 26.61 38.36 34.30
CA GLU A 19 26.98 36.95 34.50
C GLU A 19 28.48 36.75 34.30
N LEU A 20 29.09 37.54 33.42
CA LEU A 20 30.54 37.55 33.20
C LEU A 20 31.31 38.09 34.41
N GLU A 21 30.79 39.10 35.11
CA GLU A 21 31.43 39.67 36.32
C GLU A 21 31.37 38.72 37.54
N ARG A 22 30.47 37.72 37.53
CA ARG A 22 30.32 36.74 38.64
C ARG A 22 31.23 35.54 38.51
N ILE A 23 31.84 35.34 37.35
CA ILE A 23 32.75 34.21 37.12
C ILE A 23 34.12 34.58 37.72
N GLN A 24 34.45 33.99 38.87
CA GLN A 24 35.72 34.26 39.56
C GLN A 24 36.59 33.02 39.73
N SER A 25 36.06 31.82 39.43
CA SER A 25 36.78 30.54 39.53
C SER A 25 36.48 29.60 38.36
N GLU A 26 37.32 28.57 38.19
CA GLU A 26 37.17 27.55 37.15
C GLU A 26 35.91 26.68 37.34
N GLU A 27 35.49 26.48 38.60
CA GLU A 27 34.25 25.77 38.95
C GLU A 27 33.00 26.54 38.49
N ASP A 28 33.04 27.88 38.55
CA ASP A 28 31.94 28.74 38.07
C ASP A 28 31.80 28.67 36.55
N LEU A 29 32.92 28.56 35.82
CA LEU A 29 32.94 28.36 34.37
C LEU A 29 32.30 27.01 33.98
N GLU A 30 32.61 25.94 34.71
CA GLU A 30 32.03 24.62 34.45
C GLU A 30 30.51 24.58 34.72
N ALA A 31 30.04 25.30 35.74
CA ALA A 31 28.63 25.41 36.05
C ALA A 31 27.84 26.13 34.94
N VAL A 32 28.38 27.23 34.42
CA VAL A 32 27.77 27.97 33.29
C VAL A 32 27.76 27.11 32.03
N PHE A 33 28.86 26.45 31.71
CA PHE A 33 28.96 25.58 30.53
C PHE A 33 27.94 24.42 30.56
N ASN A 34 27.77 23.79 31.73
CA ASN A 34 26.79 22.71 31.91
C ASN A 34 25.34 23.20 31.86
N SER A 35 25.05 24.41 32.34
CA SER A 35 23.71 25.00 32.24
C SER A 35 23.32 25.30 30.80
N GLN A 36 24.25 25.85 30.01
CA GLN A 36 24.05 26.12 28.59
C GLN A 36 23.96 24.84 27.75
N LYS A 37 24.71 23.79 28.12
CA LYS A 37 24.60 22.47 27.50
C LYS A 37 23.20 21.89 27.69
N ARG A 38 22.66 21.95 28.91
CA ARG A 38 21.28 21.51 29.20
C ARG A 38 20.22 22.31 28.44
N ALA A 39 20.41 23.61 28.27
CA ALA A 39 19.50 24.45 27.48
C ALA A 39 19.54 24.08 25.98
N ARG A 40 20.75 23.85 25.42
CA ARG A 40 20.94 23.38 24.05
C ARG A 40 20.34 21.99 23.82
N ASP A 41 20.53 21.07 24.76
CA ASP A 41 19.94 19.73 24.70
C ASP A 41 18.40 19.79 24.72
N PHE A 42 17.80 20.75 25.43
CA PHE A 42 16.34 20.93 25.47
C PHE A 42 15.78 21.54 24.16
N GLU A 43 16.50 22.47 23.53
CA GLU A 43 16.14 23.01 22.21
C GLU A 43 16.35 22.00 21.08
N GLU A 44 17.41 21.17 21.13
CA GLU A 44 17.60 20.06 20.20
C GLU A 44 16.48 19.02 20.33
N ASN A 45 16.08 18.65 21.55
CA ASN A 45 14.98 17.71 21.77
C ASN A 45 13.63 18.22 21.23
N ASN A 46 13.34 19.52 21.35
CA ASN A 46 12.15 20.14 20.76
C ASN A 46 12.22 20.25 19.23
N ASN A 47 13.42 20.42 18.67
CA ASN A 47 13.64 20.43 17.22
C ASN A 47 13.61 19.01 16.62
N ILE A 48 13.96 17.97 17.38
CA ILE A 48 13.84 16.55 16.98
C ILE A 48 12.36 16.14 16.91
N GLU A 49 11.50 16.58 17.84
CA GLU A 49 10.05 16.32 17.78
C GLU A 49 9.37 16.95 16.55
N LYS A 50 9.86 18.11 16.08
CA LYS A 50 9.39 18.76 14.85
C LYS A 50 10.09 18.25 13.57
N GLY A 51 11.32 17.75 13.68
CA GLY A 51 12.13 17.24 12.57
C GLY A 51 11.80 15.81 12.12
N LEU A 52 11.12 15.02 12.94
CA LEU A 52 10.66 13.66 12.59
C LEU A 52 9.60 13.64 11.46
N GLU A 53 9.06 14.78 11.06
CA GLU A 53 8.17 14.89 9.89
C GLU A 53 8.92 15.02 8.56
N GLN A 54 10.24 15.29 8.56
CA GLN A 54 11.02 15.46 7.33
C GLN A 54 12.41 14.82 7.46
N ILE A 55 12.64 13.78 6.65
CA ILE A 55 13.94 13.10 6.38
C ILE A 55 14.27 11.95 7.34
N ALA A 56 13.62 10.80 7.13
CA ALA A 56 14.20 9.52 7.47
C ALA A 56 15.34 9.21 6.47
N GLY A 57 16.55 9.64 6.81
CA GLY A 57 17.80 9.27 6.13
C GLY A 57 18.67 8.37 7.03
N PRO A 58 19.42 7.38 6.49
CA PRO A 58 20.08 6.34 7.30
C PRO A 58 21.28 6.81 8.16
N SER A 59 21.59 8.10 8.22
CA SER A 59 22.91 8.58 8.69
C SER A 59 23.04 8.85 10.19
N ILE A 60 21.96 8.75 10.98
CA ILE A 60 22.02 9.02 12.43
C ILE A 60 22.40 7.75 13.21
N LEU A 61 22.11 6.56 12.67
CA LEU A 61 22.37 5.28 13.34
C LEU A 61 23.86 4.89 13.41
N SER A 62 24.73 5.45 12.55
CA SER A 62 26.17 5.12 12.57
C SER A 62 26.91 5.72 13.77
N ASN A 63 26.47 6.88 14.27
CA ASN A 63 27.20 7.62 15.31
C ASN A 63 26.88 7.12 16.73
N TYR A 64 25.67 6.58 16.94
CA TYR A 64 25.32 5.93 18.22
C TYR A 64 26.02 4.58 18.38
N LEU A 65 26.32 3.88 17.29
CA LEU A 65 27.03 2.59 17.30
C LEU A 65 28.49 2.74 17.78
N GLU A 66 29.20 3.80 17.40
CA GLU A 66 30.61 3.96 17.78
C GLU A 66 30.82 4.25 19.27
N ASN A 67 29.86 4.90 19.93
CA ASN A 67 30.01 5.31 21.33
C ASN A 67 29.70 4.17 22.30
N ASP A 68 28.69 3.34 22.01
CA ASP A 68 28.38 2.18 22.84
C ASP A 68 29.42 1.05 22.66
N LEU A 69 30.05 0.96 21.49
CA LEU A 69 31.17 0.05 21.24
C LEU A 69 32.46 0.47 21.95
N LYS A 70 32.76 1.77 22.05
CA LYS A 70 33.96 2.26 22.76
C LYS A 70 33.84 2.14 24.28
N ALA A 71 32.63 2.14 24.83
CA ALA A 71 32.43 1.96 26.28
C ALA A 71 32.70 0.52 26.76
N ALA A 72 32.66 -0.48 25.86
CA ALA A 72 32.85 -1.89 26.20
C ALA A 72 34.28 -2.41 26.00
N VAL A 73 35.17 -1.66 25.34
CA VAL A 73 36.53 -2.12 24.94
C VAL A 73 37.60 -1.67 25.95
N VAL A 74 37.27 -1.61 27.24
CA VAL A 74 38.28 -1.43 28.29
C VAL A 74 38.31 -2.70 29.13
N GLU A 75 39.22 -3.60 28.75
CA GLU A 75 39.96 -4.63 29.53
C GLU A 75 40.21 -5.85 28.62
N GLU A 76 41.37 -5.88 27.98
CA GLU A 76 41.82 -6.95 27.07
C GLU A 76 41.85 -8.33 27.76
N ASN A 77 41.10 -9.32 27.25
CA ASN A 77 41.41 -10.76 27.38
C ASN A 77 40.72 -11.57 26.26
N ASP A 78 41.42 -12.58 25.71
CA ASP A 78 41.11 -13.35 24.48
C ASP A 78 39.79 -14.20 24.46
N GLU A 79 38.81 -13.94 25.33
CA GLU A 79 37.49 -14.60 25.35
C GLU A 79 36.39 -13.81 24.57
N GLU A 80 36.72 -12.62 24.05
CA GLU A 80 35.81 -11.56 23.55
C GLU A 80 35.02 -11.86 22.26
N LEU A 81 35.34 -12.92 21.50
CA LEU A 81 34.70 -13.13 20.18
C LEU A 81 33.24 -13.61 20.27
N THR A 82 32.86 -14.24 21.39
CA THR A 82 31.48 -14.75 21.60
C THR A 82 30.52 -13.67 22.10
N ASP A 83 31.01 -12.65 22.81
CA ASP A 83 30.18 -11.59 23.39
C ASP A 83 29.75 -10.54 22.35
N TYR A 84 30.64 -10.22 21.39
CA TYR A 84 30.33 -9.27 20.32
C TYR A 84 29.22 -9.77 19.40
N SER A 85 29.23 -11.06 19.05
CA SER A 85 28.16 -11.68 18.24
C SER A 85 26.80 -11.60 18.94
N LEU A 86 26.77 -11.89 20.25
CA LEU A 86 25.56 -11.81 21.07
C LEU A 86 25.04 -10.36 21.23
N LEU A 87 25.94 -9.38 21.24
CA LEU A 87 25.60 -7.96 21.30
C LEU A 87 24.98 -7.48 19.97
N VAL A 88 25.59 -7.85 18.84
CA VAL A 88 25.06 -7.57 17.50
C VAL A 88 23.68 -8.21 17.32
N GLU A 89 23.49 -9.45 17.76
CA GLU A 89 22.18 -10.13 17.71
C GLU A 89 21.11 -9.40 18.51
N ARG A 90 21.42 -8.94 19.74
CA ARG A 90 20.50 -8.14 20.56
C ARG A 90 20.11 -6.83 19.90
N LEU A 91 21.08 -6.12 19.30
CA LEU A 91 20.81 -4.87 18.58
C LEU A 91 19.91 -5.12 17.35
N ILE A 92 20.19 -6.16 16.57
CA ILE A 92 19.35 -6.55 15.43
C ILE A 92 17.93 -6.90 15.90
N GLN A 93 17.78 -7.61 17.01
CA GLN A 93 16.47 -7.94 17.57
C GLN A 93 15.71 -6.68 18.00
N LYS A 94 16.38 -5.75 18.70
CA LYS A 94 15.80 -4.47 19.13
C LYS A 94 15.32 -3.63 17.93
N GLU A 95 16.13 -3.53 16.88
CA GLU A 95 15.74 -2.82 15.66
C GLU A 95 14.58 -3.51 14.94
N ARG A 96 14.58 -4.84 14.88
CA ARG A 96 13.46 -5.61 14.29
C ARG A 96 12.16 -5.41 15.08
N GLU A 97 12.22 -5.35 16.40
CA GLU A 97 11.07 -5.07 17.24
C GLU A 97 10.56 -3.65 17.05
N GLY A 98 11.48 -2.66 17.02
CA GLY A 98 11.18 -1.27 16.69
C GLY A 98 10.47 -1.13 15.34
N ALA A 99 11.03 -1.75 14.30
CA ALA A 99 10.45 -1.78 12.96
C ALA A 99 9.06 -2.45 12.95
N ARG A 100 8.89 -3.56 13.66
CA ARG A 100 7.60 -4.26 13.78
C ARG A 100 6.55 -3.37 14.46
N LEU A 101 6.93 -2.64 15.51
CA LEU A 101 6.02 -1.74 16.22
C LEU A 101 5.62 -0.54 15.36
N ALA A 102 6.58 0.04 14.64
CA ALA A 102 6.32 1.11 13.68
C ALA A 102 5.37 0.66 12.56
N GLN A 103 5.59 -0.54 11.98
CA GLN A 103 4.70 -1.13 10.99
C GLN A 103 3.28 -1.33 11.52
N LYS A 104 3.12 -1.84 12.75
CA LYS A 104 1.81 -1.99 13.40
C LYS A 104 1.11 -0.64 13.58
N LYS A 105 1.84 0.38 14.05
CA LYS A 105 1.29 1.74 14.21
C LYS A 105 0.84 2.32 12.87
N GLN A 106 1.65 2.13 11.83
CA GLN A 106 1.31 2.60 10.48
C GLN A 106 0.12 1.85 9.89
N ALA A 107 0.05 0.52 10.04
CA ALA A 107 -1.08 -0.28 9.59
C ALA A 107 -2.38 0.17 10.26
N LYS A 108 -2.36 0.48 11.56
CA LYS A 108 -3.51 1.03 12.30
C LYS A 108 -3.97 2.38 11.70
N LYS A 109 -3.04 3.31 11.45
CA LYS A 109 -3.35 4.60 10.80
C LYS A 109 -3.93 4.41 9.39
N MET A 110 -3.42 3.44 8.63
CA MET A 110 -3.93 3.13 7.29
C MET A 110 -5.36 2.58 7.34
N LEU A 111 -5.67 1.70 8.31
CA LEU A 111 -7.02 1.17 8.50
C LEU A 111 -8.00 2.27 8.93
N GLU A 112 -7.63 3.11 9.89
CA GLU A 112 -8.47 4.23 10.35
C GLU A 112 -8.78 5.22 9.21
N SER A 113 -7.78 5.59 8.42
CA SER A 113 -7.97 6.49 7.27
C SER A 113 -8.82 5.85 6.17
N SER A 114 -8.65 4.54 5.92
CA SER A 114 -9.48 3.78 4.98
C SER A 114 -10.94 3.74 5.44
N ASN A 115 -11.20 3.38 6.69
CA ASN A 115 -12.56 3.29 7.24
C ASN A 115 -13.27 4.65 7.27
N LYS A 116 -12.52 5.74 7.46
CA LYS A 116 -13.06 7.11 7.35
C LYS A 116 -13.49 7.45 5.94
N ARG A 117 -12.72 7.03 4.93
CA ARG A 117 -13.03 7.28 3.51
C ARG A 117 -14.14 6.37 2.99
N PHE A 118 -14.17 5.13 3.45
CA PHE A 118 -15.01 4.07 2.94
C PHE A 118 -15.92 3.56 4.05
N GLN A 119 -17.07 4.23 4.23
CA GLN A 119 -18.04 3.86 5.25
C GLN A 119 -18.64 2.47 4.99
N PRO A 120 -18.90 1.64 6.03
CA PRO A 120 -19.53 0.33 5.88
C PRO A 120 -20.86 0.40 5.13
N VAL A 121 -21.21 -0.68 4.43
CA VAL A 121 -22.43 -0.78 3.62
C VAL A 121 -23.29 -1.91 4.14
N LEU A 122 -24.58 -1.63 4.36
CA LEU A 122 -25.52 -2.61 4.90
C LEU A 122 -25.84 -3.70 3.84
N PRO A 123 -26.03 -4.96 4.27
CA PRO A 123 -26.62 -6.00 3.42
C PRO A 123 -27.96 -5.54 2.82
N GLY A 124 -28.22 -5.90 1.56
CA GLY A 124 -29.37 -5.46 0.78
C GLY A 124 -29.17 -4.13 0.04
N SER A 125 -28.07 -3.40 0.29
CA SER A 125 -27.77 -2.17 -0.42
C SER A 125 -27.31 -2.44 -1.86
N SER A 126 -27.74 -1.60 -2.79
CA SER A 126 -27.27 -1.63 -4.19
C SER A 126 -25.88 -1.00 -4.33
N VAL A 127 -25.03 -1.68 -5.09
CA VAL A 127 -23.62 -1.33 -5.28
C VAL A 127 -23.22 -1.46 -6.76
N VAL A 128 -22.19 -0.72 -7.15
CA VAL A 128 -21.55 -0.83 -8.46
C VAL A 128 -20.09 -1.27 -8.31
N ILE A 129 -19.69 -2.24 -9.13
CA ILE A 129 -18.33 -2.77 -9.15
C ILE A 129 -17.66 -2.33 -10.46
N PRO A 130 -16.53 -1.61 -10.41
CA PRO A 130 -15.80 -1.22 -11.59
C PRO A 130 -15.19 -2.45 -12.28
N VAL A 131 -15.40 -2.56 -13.59
CA VAL A 131 -14.80 -3.60 -14.42
C VAL A 131 -13.48 -3.07 -14.98
N PRO A 132 -12.38 -3.82 -14.88
CA PRO A 132 -11.11 -3.37 -15.42
C PRO A 132 -11.17 -3.26 -16.95
N SER A 133 -10.35 -2.38 -17.52
CA SER A 133 -10.35 -2.08 -18.95
C SER A 133 -10.04 -3.30 -19.82
N PHE A 134 -9.22 -4.23 -19.36
CA PHE A 134 -8.85 -5.43 -20.12
C PHE A 134 -10.02 -6.40 -20.31
N ASP A 135 -10.99 -6.41 -19.39
CA ASP A 135 -12.18 -7.26 -19.43
C ASP A 135 -13.35 -6.62 -20.18
N ARG A 136 -13.15 -5.38 -20.67
CA ARG A 136 -14.20 -4.53 -21.24
C ARG A 136 -13.89 -4.15 -22.69
N ALA A 137 -14.84 -4.33 -23.60
CA ALA A 137 -14.80 -3.72 -24.93
C ALA A 137 -15.18 -2.23 -24.88
N LYS A 138 -14.80 -1.47 -25.91
CA LYS A 138 -14.98 -0.01 -25.95
C LYS A 138 -16.43 0.46 -25.75
N GLY A 139 -17.42 -0.37 -26.11
CA GLY A 139 -18.83 -0.06 -25.96
C GLY A 139 -19.53 -0.73 -24.78
N ASP A 140 -18.83 -1.46 -23.91
CA ASP A 140 -19.49 -2.04 -22.73
C ASP A 140 -19.55 -1.05 -21.56
N PHE A 141 -20.43 -1.36 -20.61
CA PHE A 141 -20.55 -0.61 -19.37
C PHE A 141 -19.25 -0.68 -18.55
N ARG A 142 -18.94 0.43 -17.89
CA ARG A 142 -17.74 0.50 -17.05
C ARG A 142 -17.87 -0.29 -15.76
N ASN A 143 -19.08 -0.41 -15.27
CA ASN A 143 -19.40 -0.97 -13.97
C ASN A 143 -20.47 -2.06 -14.12
N VAL A 144 -20.41 -3.06 -13.25
CA VAL A 144 -21.45 -4.06 -13.05
C VAL A 144 -22.27 -3.66 -11.82
N MET A 145 -23.59 -3.70 -11.94
CA MET A 145 -24.50 -3.45 -10.82
C MET A 145 -24.75 -4.74 -10.03
N GLY A 146 -24.83 -4.61 -8.71
CA GLY A 146 -25.09 -5.71 -7.81
C GLY A 146 -25.69 -5.25 -6.48
N THR A 147 -25.91 -6.19 -5.58
CA THR A 147 -26.47 -5.99 -4.24
C THR A 147 -25.66 -6.77 -3.23
N VAL A 148 -25.42 -6.17 -2.07
CA VAL A 148 -24.68 -6.82 -0.98
C VAL A 148 -25.56 -7.92 -0.39
N MET A 149 -25.06 -9.15 -0.36
CA MET A 149 -25.76 -10.31 0.21
C MET A 149 -25.43 -10.47 1.68
N THR A 150 -24.14 -10.59 1.99
CA THR A 150 -23.62 -10.81 3.35
C THR A 150 -22.36 -9.98 3.59
N GLU A 151 -22.11 -9.68 4.85
CA GLU A 151 -20.88 -9.02 5.32
C GLU A 151 -20.23 -9.90 6.40
N GLU A 152 -18.96 -10.25 6.19
CA GLU A 152 -18.15 -11.04 7.11
C GLU A 152 -16.80 -10.35 7.33
N GLY A 153 -16.58 -9.77 8.50
CA GLY A 153 -15.27 -9.22 8.88
C GLY A 153 -14.71 -8.13 7.95
N GLY A 154 -15.57 -7.30 7.36
CA GLY A 154 -15.19 -6.26 6.39
C GLY A 154 -15.05 -6.73 4.94
N PHE A 155 -15.39 -8.00 4.68
CA PHE A 155 -15.54 -8.57 3.35
C PHE A 155 -17.02 -8.71 3.00
N TYR A 156 -17.37 -8.39 1.77
CA TYR A 156 -18.74 -8.32 1.29
C TYR A 156 -18.96 -9.34 0.17
N GLN A 157 -19.99 -10.16 0.30
CA GLN A 157 -20.48 -10.99 -0.79
C GLN A 157 -21.44 -10.17 -1.64
N ILE A 158 -21.24 -10.14 -2.95
CA ILE A 158 -22.07 -9.36 -3.86
C ILE A 158 -22.82 -10.29 -4.82
N GLY A 159 -24.14 -10.12 -4.86
CA GLY A 159 -25.06 -10.74 -5.80
C GLY A 159 -25.32 -9.82 -7.00
N THR A 160 -25.44 -10.39 -8.19
CA THR A 160 -25.78 -9.68 -9.42
C THR A 160 -26.98 -10.35 -10.07
N SER A 161 -27.60 -9.72 -11.06
CA SER A 161 -28.72 -10.32 -11.81
C SER A 161 -28.38 -11.65 -12.49
N GLN A 162 -27.10 -11.91 -12.74
CA GLN A 162 -26.60 -13.15 -13.36
C GLN A 162 -26.16 -14.21 -12.34
N GLY A 163 -26.18 -13.86 -11.05
CA GLY A 163 -25.82 -14.74 -9.95
C GLY A 163 -24.83 -14.13 -8.94
N ILE A 164 -24.37 -14.96 -8.03
CA ILE A 164 -23.51 -14.58 -6.91
C ILE A 164 -22.05 -14.58 -7.35
N LEU A 165 -21.32 -13.50 -7.03
CA LEU A 165 -19.89 -13.43 -7.25
C LEU A 165 -19.16 -14.31 -6.22
N PRO A 166 -18.31 -15.26 -6.65
CA PRO A 166 -17.61 -16.17 -5.72
C PRO A 166 -16.51 -15.46 -4.93
N GLN A 167 -16.00 -14.33 -5.43
CA GLN A 167 -15.01 -13.51 -4.76
C GLN A 167 -15.70 -12.60 -3.75
N MET A 168 -15.17 -12.53 -2.54
CA MET A 168 -15.55 -11.54 -1.55
C MET A 168 -14.83 -10.21 -1.84
N PHE A 169 -15.54 -9.10 -1.65
CA PHE A 169 -15.04 -7.77 -1.95
C PHE A 169 -14.69 -7.00 -0.68
N THR A 170 -13.60 -6.25 -0.72
CA THR A 170 -13.32 -5.24 0.29
C THR A 170 -14.08 -3.96 -0.03
N ARG A 171 -14.36 -3.14 0.98
CA ARG A 171 -15.20 -1.95 0.83
C ARG A 171 -14.71 -0.96 -0.26
N ASN A 172 -13.40 -0.86 -0.47
CA ASN A 172 -12.79 0.03 -1.48
C ASN A 172 -12.93 -0.47 -2.93
N GLN A 173 -13.40 -1.69 -3.15
CA GLN A 173 -13.51 -2.29 -4.49
C GLN A 173 -14.85 -2.01 -5.18
N PHE A 174 -15.81 -1.40 -4.48
CA PHE A 174 -17.13 -1.08 -5.02
C PHE A 174 -17.66 0.23 -4.42
N GLU A 175 -18.66 0.80 -5.07
CA GLU A 175 -19.31 2.04 -4.62
C GLU A 175 -20.80 1.80 -4.38
N PRO A 176 -21.35 2.23 -3.23
CA PRO A 176 -22.78 2.18 -2.99
C PRO A 176 -23.51 3.13 -3.95
N THR A 177 -24.67 2.71 -4.43
CA THR A 177 -25.51 3.52 -5.32
C THR A 177 -26.80 3.91 -4.62
N ALA A 178 -27.27 5.13 -4.86
CA ALA A 178 -28.50 5.65 -4.24
C ALA A 178 -29.78 4.96 -4.76
N THR A 179 -29.73 4.43 -5.98
CA THR A 179 -30.86 3.74 -6.62
C THR A 179 -30.80 2.25 -6.34
N ASN A 180 -31.92 1.69 -5.88
CA ASN A 180 -32.07 0.25 -5.69
C ASN A 180 -32.34 -0.43 -7.02
N PHE A 181 -31.44 -1.32 -7.45
CA PHE A 181 -31.56 -2.02 -8.73
C PHE A 181 -32.06 -3.46 -8.59
N LEU A 182 -31.75 -4.11 -7.47
CA LEU A 182 -32.02 -5.52 -7.25
C LEU A 182 -32.25 -5.75 -5.75
N SER A 183 -33.20 -6.61 -5.39
CA SER A 183 -33.30 -7.12 -4.03
C SER A 183 -32.45 -8.38 -3.87
N PRO A 184 -31.94 -8.69 -2.66
CA PRO A 184 -31.12 -9.89 -2.44
C PRO A 184 -31.86 -11.19 -2.82
N ASP A 185 -33.19 -11.23 -2.69
CA ASP A 185 -34.00 -12.41 -3.02
C ASP A 185 -34.13 -12.67 -4.54
N GLN A 186 -33.85 -11.67 -5.37
CA GLN A 186 -33.91 -11.78 -6.83
C GLN A 186 -32.60 -12.28 -7.45
N VAL A 187 -31.56 -12.48 -6.65
CA VAL A 187 -30.25 -12.95 -7.11
C VAL A 187 -30.30 -14.46 -7.34
N PRO A 188 -29.97 -14.96 -8.54
CA PRO A 188 -29.88 -16.40 -8.77
C PRO A 188 -28.78 -17.06 -7.95
N ASP A 189 -29.04 -18.26 -7.39
CA ASP A 189 -28.07 -19.10 -6.67
C ASP A 189 -27.03 -19.79 -7.58
N LYS A 190 -26.58 -19.08 -8.62
CA LYS A 190 -25.55 -19.52 -9.54
C LYS A 190 -24.27 -18.72 -9.30
N LYS A 191 -23.14 -19.41 -9.16
CA LYS A 191 -21.84 -18.73 -9.07
C LYS A 191 -21.40 -18.23 -10.46
N THR A 192 -21.18 -16.93 -10.56
CA THR A 192 -20.77 -16.25 -11.82
C THR A 192 -19.58 -15.34 -11.53
N THR A 193 -18.60 -15.26 -12.43
CA THR A 193 -17.42 -14.38 -12.23
C THR A 193 -17.73 -12.94 -12.63
N LEU A 194 -16.93 -11.97 -12.17
CA LEU A 194 -17.07 -10.56 -12.62
C LEU A 194 -17.01 -10.42 -14.13
N ARG A 195 -16.05 -11.09 -14.79
CA ARG A 195 -15.89 -11.07 -16.25
C ARG A 195 -17.13 -11.63 -16.95
N THR A 196 -17.65 -12.77 -16.50
CA THR A 196 -18.82 -13.39 -17.14
C THR A 196 -20.08 -12.56 -16.92
N THR A 197 -20.21 -11.94 -15.75
CA THR A 197 -21.29 -10.99 -15.46
C THR A 197 -21.19 -9.75 -16.34
N ALA A 198 -20.00 -9.18 -16.51
CA ALA A 198 -19.75 -8.03 -17.38
C ALA A 198 -20.03 -8.34 -18.86
N ILE A 199 -19.66 -9.55 -19.33
CA ILE A 199 -20.00 -10.04 -20.66
C ILE A 199 -21.52 -10.17 -20.82
N GLY A 200 -22.23 -10.72 -19.82
CA GLY A 200 -23.69 -10.87 -19.84
C GLY A 200 -24.44 -9.54 -19.82
N ALA A 201 -23.88 -8.52 -19.16
CA ALA A 201 -24.41 -7.17 -19.14
C ALA A 201 -24.02 -6.33 -20.38
N SER A 202 -23.06 -6.81 -21.20
CA SER A 202 -22.58 -6.06 -22.35
C SER A 202 -23.58 -6.12 -23.52
N PRO A 203 -23.89 -4.98 -24.15
CA PRO A 203 -24.69 -4.96 -25.38
C PRO A 203 -23.93 -5.53 -26.59
N ILE A 204 -22.60 -5.63 -26.54
CA ILE A 204 -21.73 -6.05 -27.65
C ILE A 204 -21.17 -7.48 -27.43
N GLY A 205 -21.46 -8.09 -26.28
CA GLY A 205 -21.00 -9.44 -25.92
C GLY A 205 -19.60 -9.51 -25.32
N GLY A 206 -19.08 -8.38 -24.79
CA GLY A 206 -17.87 -8.32 -23.98
C GLY A 206 -16.54 -8.21 -24.74
N GLN A 207 -15.44 -8.68 -24.11
CA GLN A 207 -14.06 -8.52 -24.56
C GLN A 207 -13.82 -8.94 -26.03
N GLY A 208 -13.68 -7.93 -26.89
CA GLY A 208 -12.98 -8.02 -28.17
C GLY A 208 -13.62 -8.92 -29.23
N PHE A 209 -13.20 -8.73 -30.48
CA PHE A 209 -13.71 -9.50 -31.62
C PHE A 209 -13.53 -11.01 -31.36
N PHE A 210 -14.65 -11.73 -31.29
CA PHE A 210 -14.64 -13.18 -31.25
C PHE A 210 -14.12 -13.70 -32.60
N HIS A 211 -12.92 -14.28 -32.62
CA HIS A 211 -12.36 -14.94 -33.80
C HIS A 211 -11.80 -16.33 -33.47
N CYS A 212 -11.74 -17.21 -34.47
CA CYS A 212 -11.02 -18.47 -34.37
C CYS A 212 -9.61 -18.33 -34.95
N ASN A 213 -8.68 -19.17 -34.50
CA ASN A 213 -7.32 -19.29 -35.04
C ASN A 213 -7.19 -20.53 -35.93
N CYS A 214 -8.28 -20.96 -36.56
CA CYS A 214 -8.28 -22.17 -37.37
C CYS A 214 -7.50 -21.94 -38.67
N LEU A 215 -6.61 -22.89 -38.97
CA LEU A 215 -5.84 -22.89 -40.21
C LEU A 215 -6.59 -23.61 -41.34
N THR A 216 -7.55 -24.47 -40.99
CA THR A 216 -8.37 -25.30 -41.88
C THR A 216 -9.83 -24.82 -41.91
N GLY A 217 -10.65 -25.40 -42.80
CA GLY A 217 -11.99 -24.92 -43.18
C GLY A 217 -13.12 -25.04 -42.15
N CYS A 218 -12.86 -24.89 -40.84
CA CYS A 218 -13.88 -24.74 -39.77
C CYS A 218 -15.08 -25.70 -39.82
N GLU A 219 -14.84 -26.97 -40.17
CA GLU A 219 -15.91 -27.97 -40.38
C GLU A 219 -16.37 -28.66 -39.11
N ASN A 220 -15.53 -28.68 -38.08
CA ASN A 220 -15.79 -29.39 -36.85
C ASN A 220 -15.78 -28.42 -35.66
N ASP A 221 -16.32 -28.83 -34.52
CA ASP A 221 -16.33 -28.06 -33.27
C ASP A 221 -14.93 -27.85 -32.67
N ARG A 222 -13.87 -28.26 -33.37
CA ARG A 222 -12.50 -27.75 -33.15
C ARG A 222 -12.41 -26.25 -33.41
N CYS A 223 -13.27 -25.70 -34.28
CA CYS A 223 -13.39 -24.27 -34.48
C CYS A 223 -14.11 -23.59 -33.31
N LYS A 224 -13.48 -22.56 -32.74
CA LYS A 224 -14.02 -21.78 -31.62
C LYS A 224 -15.35 -21.08 -31.99
N CYS A 225 -15.48 -20.59 -33.22
CA CYS A 225 -16.70 -19.94 -33.73
C CYS A 225 -17.84 -20.94 -33.82
N ARG A 226 -17.63 -22.05 -34.53
CA ARG A 226 -18.64 -23.09 -34.70
C ARG A 226 -19.11 -23.70 -33.38
N ARG A 227 -18.17 -24.01 -32.47
CA ARG A 227 -18.48 -24.53 -31.12
C ARG A 227 -19.39 -23.59 -30.32
N ASN A 228 -19.18 -22.28 -30.45
CA ASN A 228 -19.98 -21.26 -29.79
C ASN A 228 -21.19 -20.81 -30.64
N LYS A 229 -21.54 -21.58 -31.68
CA LYS A 229 -22.66 -21.32 -32.59
C LYS A 229 -22.60 -19.93 -33.24
N ARG A 230 -21.39 -19.45 -33.54
CA ARG A 230 -21.13 -18.19 -34.25
C ARG A 230 -20.48 -18.47 -35.60
N VAL A 231 -20.79 -17.62 -36.55
CA VAL A 231 -20.22 -17.68 -37.90
C VAL A 231 -18.84 -17.01 -37.90
N CYS A 232 -17.89 -17.56 -38.64
CA CYS A 232 -16.58 -16.97 -38.82
C CYS A 232 -16.69 -15.69 -39.66
N ASN A 233 -16.07 -14.62 -39.18
CA ASN A 233 -15.96 -13.36 -39.91
C ASN A 233 -14.63 -13.29 -40.69
N SER A 234 -14.46 -12.25 -41.50
CA SER A 234 -13.23 -11.97 -42.27
C SER A 234 -11.98 -11.75 -41.40
N LYS A 235 -12.12 -11.60 -40.08
CA LYS A 235 -10.98 -11.53 -39.15
C LYS A 235 -10.53 -12.90 -38.65
N CYS A 236 -11.37 -13.93 -38.74
CA CYS A 236 -10.99 -15.33 -38.45
C CYS A 236 -10.04 -15.90 -39.51
N HIS A 237 -10.28 -15.53 -40.77
CA HIS A 237 -9.52 -15.98 -41.91
C HIS A 237 -9.40 -14.82 -42.88
N GLY A 238 -8.18 -14.41 -43.21
CA GLY A 238 -7.99 -13.34 -44.21
C GLY A 238 -8.53 -13.74 -45.59
N SER A 239 -8.11 -14.90 -46.10
CA SER A 239 -8.41 -15.37 -47.47
C SER A 239 -8.49 -16.91 -47.61
N LYS A 240 -8.54 -17.65 -46.50
CA LYS A 240 -8.62 -19.12 -46.52
C LYS A 240 -10.07 -19.58 -46.62
N SER A 241 -10.31 -20.71 -47.29
CA SER A 241 -11.64 -21.30 -47.38
C SER A 241 -12.15 -21.67 -45.98
N CYS A 242 -13.30 -21.11 -45.62
CA CYS A 242 -14.00 -21.40 -44.37
C CYS A 242 -15.34 -22.00 -44.72
N LYS A 243 -15.70 -23.16 -44.14
CA LYS A 243 -17.06 -23.73 -44.30
C LYS A 243 -18.04 -23.25 -43.23
N ASN A 244 -17.58 -22.39 -42.31
CA ASN A 244 -18.39 -21.75 -41.27
C ASN A 244 -18.44 -20.24 -41.52
N SER A 245 -18.68 -19.82 -42.76
CA SER A 245 -18.88 -18.42 -43.15
C SER A 245 -20.35 -18.14 -43.46
N ASP A 246 -20.76 -16.88 -43.33
CA ASP A 246 -22.08 -16.45 -43.79
C ASP A 246 -21.98 -16.41 -45.32
N ASN A 247 -22.45 -17.48 -45.98
CA ASN A 247 -22.63 -17.47 -47.42
C ASN A 247 -23.80 -16.52 -47.72
N GLN A 248 -23.48 -15.26 -48.03
CA GLN A 248 -24.32 -14.45 -48.91
C GLN A 248 -24.00 -14.79 -50.36
#